data_AF-A0A7J9T5D2-F1
#
_entry.id   AF-A0A7J9T5D2-F1
#
_cell.length_a   1.000
_cell.length_b   1.000
_cell.length_c   1.000
_cell.angle_alpha   90.00
_cell.angle_beta   90.00
_cell.angle_gamma   90.00
#
_symmetry.space_group_name_H-M   'P 1'
#
loop_
_entity.id
_entity.type
_entity.pdbx_description
1 polymer ?
#
loop_
_entity_poly.entity_id
_entity_poly.type
_entity_poly.pdbx_seq_one_letter_code
_entity_poly.pdbx_strand_id
1 'polypeptide(L)'
;MTLELNIKPKTYDFYLMILTSAVLALIGLVCLYGIGYYTYTNETAPQWTQTQMYGDYIDSMNQLIYPFIVLLLVALGLCIPKRILPRQSLLAAGTGILAATFFIALITNIGTSLAFLLAISIVVQAAVMVLTMLGRGGLTYEREGYFVRTGSSMLHLGTVIFVFDFVSMRSSEFHIPVFWVATILITVGTVLSFYPGEVGSIARLVRSGGRSS
;
A
#
# COMPACT_ATOMS: atom_id res chain seq x y z
N MET A 1 -24.30 23.74 22.76
CA MET A 1 -24.12 22.96 21.52
C MET A 1 -22.98 21.98 21.76
N THR A 2 -23.26 20.93 22.51
CA THR A 2 -22.31 19.88 22.87
C THR A 2 -22.31 18.86 21.73
N LEU A 3 -21.19 18.82 20.99
CA LEU A 3 -20.98 17.91 19.89
C LEU A 3 -20.67 16.53 20.48
N GLU A 4 -21.73 15.84 20.92
CA GLU A 4 -21.63 14.44 21.35
C GLU A 4 -21.33 13.59 20.12
N LEU A 5 -20.04 13.43 19.83
CA LEU A 5 -19.49 12.38 18.98
C LEU A 5 -19.80 11.05 19.67
N ASN A 6 -21.03 10.56 19.48
CA ASN A 6 -21.46 9.22 19.83
C ASN A 6 -20.75 8.23 18.90
N ILE A 7 -19.50 7.92 19.24
CA ILE A 7 -18.72 6.86 18.61
C ILE A 7 -19.27 5.54 19.15
N LYS A 8 -20.38 5.07 18.54
CA LYS A 8 -20.72 3.63 18.52
C LYS A 8 -19.44 2.83 18.27
N PRO A 9 -19.25 1.62 18.80
CA PRO A 9 -18.11 0.75 18.46
C PRO A 9 -18.18 0.41 16.96
N LYS A 10 -17.68 1.34 16.16
CA LYS A 10 -17.58 1.32 14.70
C LYS A 10 -16.40 0.42 14.42
N THR A 11 -16.76 -0.78 13.97
CA THR A 11 -15.99 -1.80 13.26
C THR A 11 -14.48 -1.55 13.22
N TYR A 12 -13.69 -2.43 13.84
CA TYR A 12 -12.22 -2.52 13.77
C TYR A 12 -11.60 -2.11 12.41
N ASP A 13 -12.29 -2.40 11.30
CA ASP A 13 -11.94 -2.00 9.94
C ASP A 13 -11.85 -0.48 9.72
N PHE A 14 -12.71 0.30 10.37
CA PHE A 14 -12.72 1.76 10.30
C PHE A 14 -11.45 2.34 10.94
N TYR A 15 -11.02 1.80 12.08
CA TYR A 15 -9.77 2.18 12.73
C TYR A 15 -8.55 1.80 11.88
N LEU A 16 -8.55 0.60 11.28
CA LEU A 16 -7.49 0.16 10.36
C LEU A 16 -7.39 1.06 9.12
N MET A 17 -8.54 1.46 8.55
CA MET A 17 -8.58 2.37 7.40
C MET A 17 -8.03 3.75 7.78
N ILE A 18 -8.49 4.34 8.90
CA ILE A 18 -7.98 5.62 9.40
C ILE A 18 -6.48 5.55 9.68
N LEU A 19 -6.02 4.47 10.34
CA LEU A 19 -4.61 4.26 10.64
C LEU A 19 -3.78 4.23 9.36
N THR A 20 -4.19 3.42 8.38
CA THR A 20 -3.48 3.30 7.09
C THR A 20 -3.43 4.65 6.37
N SER A 21 -4.55 5.38 6.31
CA SER A 21 -4.61 6.71 5.69
C SER A 21 -3.74 7.73 6.43
N ALA A 22 -3.73 7.72 7.75
CA ALA A 22 -2.89 8.61 8.56
C ALA A 22 -1.40 8.33 8.34
N VAL A 23 -1.00 7.06 8.29
CA VAL A 23 0.39 6.67 8.05
C VAL A 23 0.84 7.08 6.64
N LEU A 24 0.00 6.86 5.62
CA LEU A 24 0.29 7.34 4.26
C LEU A 24 0.43 8.86 4.19
N ALA A 25 -0.42 9.60 4.91
CA ALA A 25 -0.32 11.06 4.98
C ALA A 25 1.00 11.51 5.64
N LEU A 26 1.42 10.84 6.72
CA LEU A 26 2.70 11.11 7.38
C LEU A 26 3.90 10.80 6.48
N ILE A 27 3.87 9.68 5.75
CA ILE A 27 4.88 9.36 4.74
C ILE A 27 4.93 10.46 3.68
N GLY A 28 3.76 10.93 3.20
CA GLY A 28 3.67 12.04 2.26
C GLY A 28 4.31 13.33 2.79
N LEU A 29 4.08 13.68 4.06
CA LEU A 29 4.72 14.84 4.70
C LEU A 29 6.24 14.69 4.78
N VAL A 30 6.74 13.50 5.11
CA VAL A 30 8.18 13.20 5.12
C VAL A 30 8.78 13.36 3.72
N CYS A 31 8.09 12.88 2.68
CA CYS A 31 8.53 13.07 1.30
C CYS A 31 8.56 14.55 0.89
N LEU A 32 7.54 15.33 1.23
CA LEU A 32 7.51 16.77 0.97
C LEU A 32 8.65 17.51 1.69
N TYR A 33 8.90 17.14 2.94
CA TYR A 33 10.02 17.66 3.71
C TYR A 33 11.37 17.32 3.05
N GLY A 34 11.57 16.07 2.62
CA GLY A 34 12.78 15.64 1.93
C GLY A 34 13.03 16.40 0.63
N ILE A 35 12.00 16.58 -0.21
CA ILE A 35 12.10 17.38 -1.44
C ILE A 35 12.46 18.84 -1.11
N GLY A 36 11.80 19.44 -0.12
CA GLY A 36 12.08 20.82 0.29
C GLY A 36 13.52 21.01 0.79
N TYR A 37 14.00 20.11 1.65
CA TYR A 37 15.36 20.12 2.17
C TYR A 37 16.40 19.91 1.06
N TYR A 38 16.14 18.97 0.15
CA TYR A 38 16.99 18.70 -1.01
C TYR A 38 17.13 19.95 -1.89
N THR A 39 16.02 20.60 -2.24
CA THR A 39 16.04 21.80 -3.09
C THR A 39 16.79 22.96 -2.44
N TYR A 40 16.52 23.23 -1.15
CA TYR A 40 17.22 24.29 -0.40
C TYR A 40 18.73 24.06 -0.32
N THR A 41 19.15 22.82 -0.07
CA THR A 41 20.57 22.46 0.04
C THR A 41 21.25 22.49 -1.33
N ASN A 42 20.55 22.10 -2.39
CA ASN A 42 21.06 22.15 -3.75
C ASN A 42 21.29 23.58 -4.26
N GLU A 43 20.45 24.53 -3.84
CA GLU A 43 20.61 25.96 -4.17
C GLU A 43 21.80 26.60 -3.42
N THR A 44 22.05 26.18 -2.18
CA THR A 44 23.14 26.72 -1.34
C THR A 44 24.50 26.06 -1.63
N ALA A 45 24.53 24.79 -2.03
CA ALA A 45 25.75 24.04 -2.31
C ALA A 45 25.58 23.11 -3.53
N PRO A 46 25.83 23.58 -4.78
CA PRO A 46 25.50 22.87 -6.02
C PRO A 46 26.29 21.56 -6.30
N GLN A 47 27.11 21.08 -5.36
CA GLN A 47 27.80 19.78 -5.45
C GLN A 47 27.65 18.92 -4.18
N TRP A 48 26.73 19.26 -3.28
CA TRP A 48 26.57 18.55 -2.02
C TRP A 48 26.23 17.06 -2.21
N THR A 49 25.61 16.67 -3.34
CA THR A 49 25.29 15.28 -3.71
C THR A 49 26.52 14.37 -3.87
N GLN A 50 27.70 14.95 -4.08
CA GLN A 50 28.97 14.20 -4.18
C GLN A 50 29.73 14.15 -2.84
N THR A 51 29.18 14.76 -1.79
CA THR A 51 29.82 14.87 -0.48
C THR A 51 29.20 13.89 0.51
N GLN A 52 29.93 13.61 1.60
CA GLN A 52 29.45 12.77 2.69
C GLN A 52 28.12 13.27 3.28
N MET A 53 27.85 14.59 3.24
CA MET A 53 26.61 15.17 3.74
C MET A 53 25.36 14.66 3.02
N TYR A 54 25.48 14.22 1.76
CA TYR A 54 24.38 13.59 1.05
C TYR A 54 24.08 12.18 1.60
N GLY A 55 25.11 11.42 1.96
CA GLY A 55 24.94 10.11 2.61
C GLY A 55 24.22 10.24 3.96
N ASP A 56 24.68 11.17 4.80
CA ASP A 56 24.08 11.41 6.12
C ASP A 56 22.63 11.90 6.01
N TYR A 57 22.30 12.69 4.99
CA TYR A 57 20.92 13.09 4.67
C TYR A 57 20.05 11.88 4.31
N ILE A 58 20.53 11.00 3.42
CA ILE A 58 19.80 9.80 3.01
C ILE A 58 19.56 8.87 4.21
N ASP A 59 20.57 8.69 5.07
CA ASP A 59 20.45 7.87 6.27
C ASP A 59 19.44 8.45 7.27
N SER A 60 19.47 9.77 7.47
CA SER A 60 18.50 10.47 8.32
C SER A 60 17.06 10.34 7.80
N MET A 61 16.86 10.48 6.48
CA MET A 61 15.55 10.30 5.85
C MET A 61 15.06 8.85 5.95
N ASN A 62 15.96 7.88 5.76
CA ASN A 62 15.65 6.46 5.91
C ASN A 62 15.23 6.13 7.36
N GLN A 63 15.97 6.63 8.34
CA GLN A 63 15.67 6.40 9.75
C GLN A 63 14.32 7.01 10.15
N LEU A 64 13.98 8.17 9.60
CA LEU A 64 12.69 8.83 9.81
C LEU A 64 11.53 8.03 9.20
N ILE A 65 11.72 7.44 8.01
CA ILE A 65 10.62 6.81 7.25
C ILE A 65 10.37 5.34 7.64
N TYR A 66 11.39 4.60 8.10
CA TYR A 66 11.28 3.20 8.50
C TYR A 66 10.14 2.87 9.49
N PRO A 67 9.94 3.61 10.61
CA PRO A 67 8.86 3.29 11.54
C PRO A 67 7.48 3.39 10.88
N PHE A 68 7.28 4.36 9.99
CA PHE A 68 6.03 4.51 9.24
C PHE A 68 5.83 3.37 8.25
N ILE A 69 6.90 2.93 7.58
CA ILE A 69 6.84 1.76 6.68
C ILE A 69 6.46 0.50 7.45
N VAL A 70 7.08 0.23 8.59
CA VAL A 70 6.76 -0.93 9.43
C VAL A 70 5.29 -0.85 9.90
N LEU A 71 4.86 0.31 10.38
CA LEU A 71 3.47 0.52 10.81
C LEU A 71 2.47 0.34 9.67
N LEU A 72 2.79 0.83 8.47
CA LEU A 72 1.99 0.67 7.26
C LEU A 72 1.87 -0.81 6.87
N LEU A 73 2.98 -1.53 6.94
CA LEU A 73 3.08 -2.94 6.57
C LEU A 73 2.27 -3.83 7.55
N VAL A 74 2.31 -3.52 8.85
CA VAL A 74 1.42 -4.14 9.84
C VAL A 74 -0.05 -3.82 9.55
N ALA A 75 -0.39 -2.56 9.29
CA ALA A 75 -1.76 -2.15 9.00
C ALA A 75 -2.31 -2.84 7.74
N LEU A 76 -1.54 -2.88 6.65
CA LEU A 76 -1.90 -3.55 5.40
C LEU A 76 -2.02 -5.07 5.60
N GLY A 77 -1.10 -5.68 6.35
CA GLY A 77 -1.14 -7.11 6.68
C GLY A 77 -2.39 -7.50 7.49
N LEU A 78 -2.94 -6.59 8.28
CA LEU A 78 -4.19 -6.78 9.03
C LEU A 78 -5.45 -6.51 8.18
N CYS A 79 -5.34 -5.80 7.06
CA CYS A 79 -6.45 -5.49 6.15
C CYS A 79 -6.77 -6.63 5.16
N ILE A 80 -5.77 -7.39 4.70
CA ILE A 80 -5.91 -8.51 3.73
C ILE A 80 -6.75 -9.69 4.25
N PRO A 81 -6.58 -10.16 5.52
CA PRO A 81 -7.15 -11.42 5.96
C PRO A 81 -8.69 -11.43 5.97
N LYS A 82 -9.33 -10.30 6.21
CA LYS A 82 -10.79 -10.27 6.37
C LYS A 82 -11.58 -10.54 5.09
N ARG A 83 -10.94 -10.47 3.91
CA ARG A 83 -11.65 -10.47 2.62
C ARG A 83 -11.87 -11.83 1.98
N ILE A 84 -11.25 -12.93 2.46
CA ILE A 84 -11.08 -14.13 1.61
C ILE A 84 -11.35 -15.46 2.32
N LEU A 85 -11.08 -15.57 3.63
CA LEU A 85 -11.10 -16.85 4.34
C LEU A 85 -11.66 -16.71 5.77
N PRO A 86 -12.23 -17.78 6.35
CA PRO A 86 -12.71 -17.79 7.73
C PRO A 86 -11.58 -17.46 8.71
N ARG A 87 -11.94 -16.69 9.74
CA ARG A 87 -11.03 -15.96 10.66
C ARG A 87 -9.89 -16.81 11.25
N GLN A 88 -10.08 -18.12 11.45
CA GLN A 88 -9.15 -19.00 12.16
C GLN A 88 -7.96 -19.47 11.31
N SER A 89 -8.20 -20.02 10.10
CA SER A 89 -7.12 -20.52 9.23
C SER A 89 -6.20 -19.41 8.73
N LEU A 90 -6.74 -18.19 8.67
CA LEU A 90 -6.03 -17.04 8.17
C LEU A 90 -5.23 -16.30 9.25
N LEU A 91 -5.73 -16.30 10.49
CA LEU A 91 -4.92 -15.91 11.64
C LEU A 91 -3.71 -16.84 11.74
N ALA A 92 -3.89 -18.15 11.60
CA ALA A 92 -2.79 -19.11 11.61
C ALA A 92 -1.75 -18.85 10.52
N ALA A 93 -2.18 -18.60 9.27
CA ALA A 93 -1.27 -18.28 8.16
C ALA A 93 -0.57 -16.91 8.35
N GLY A 94 -1.30 -15.88 8.79
CA GLY A 94 -0.76 -14.55 9.06
C GLY A 94 0.23 -14.55 10.23
N THR A 95 -0.08 -15.23 11.32
CA THR A 95 0.87 -15.45 12.43
C THR A 95 2.05 -16.30 11.99
N GLY A 96 1.84 -17.28 11.10
CA GLY A 96 2.92 -18.10 10.55
C GLY A 96 3.90 -17.28 9.73
N ILE A 97 3.42 -16.41 8.84
CA ILE A 97 4.26 -15.51 8.02
C ILE A 97 4.95 -14.47 8.89
N LEU A 98 4.25 -13.87 9.87
CA LEU A 98 4.85 -12.93 10.83
C LEU A 98 5.90 -13.60 11.71
N ALA A 99 5.63 -14.79 12.22
CA ALA A 99 6.59 -15.56 13.01
C ALA A 99 7.81 -15.95 12.17
N ALA A 100 7.60 -16.42 10.94
CA ALA A 100 8.69 -16.72 10.02
C ALA A 100 9.53 -15.48 9.71
N THR A 101 8.89 -14.32 9.50
CA THR A 101 9.62 -13.06 9.29
C THR A 101 10.38 -12.65 10.55
N PHE A 102 9.81 -12.83 11.73
CA PHE A 102 10.49 -12.57 13.00
C PHE A 102 11.73 -13.46 13.16
N PHE A 103 11.63 -14.76 12.86
CA PHE A 103 12.79 -15.66 12.87
C PHE A 103 13.85 -15.27 11.84
N ILE A 104 13.46 -14.85 10.64
CA ILE A 104 14.40 -14.34 9.63
C ILE A 104 15.06 -13.03 10.11
N ALA A 105 14.34 -12.19 10.85
CA ALA A 105 14.86 -10.95 11.44
C ALA A 105 15.85 -11.20 12.59
N LEU A 106 15.80 -12.35 13.25
CA LEU A 106 16.80 -12.73 14.24
C LEU A 106 18.12 -13.20 13.60
N ILE A 107 18.07 -13.66 12.35
CA ILE A 107 19.22 -14.27 11.65
C ILE A 107 19.84 -13.30 10.62
N THR A 108 19.05 -12.34 10.12
CA THR A 108 19.44 -11.42 9.06
C THR A 108 19.18 -9.96 9.44
N ASN A 109 19.55 -9.03 8.55
CA ASN A 109 19.24 -7.62 8.75
C ASN A 109 17.73 -7.34 8.65
N ILE A 110 17.28 -6.27 9.30
CA ILE A 110 15.88 -5.81 9.26
C ILE A 110 15.42 -5.58 7.81
N GLY A 111 16.30 -5.02 6.97
CA GLY A 111 16.01 -4.76 5.56
C GLY A 111 15.67 -6.03 4.75
N THR A 112 16.46 -7.10 4.90
CA THR A 112 16.21 -8.38 4.20
C THR A 112 14.95 -9.07 4.68
N SER A 113 14.66 -8.96 5.97
CA SER A 113 13.44 -9.53 6.57
C SER A 113 12.18 -8.81 6.10
N LEU A 114 12.21 -7.46 6.05
CA LEU A 114 11.11 -6.69 5.49
C LEU A 114 10.91 -6.97 4.00
N ALA A 115 11.99 -7.05 3.22
CA ALA A 115 11.91 -7.34 1.78
C ALA A 115 11.24 -8.69 1.53
N PHE A 116 11.58 -9.72 2.32
CA PHE A 116 10.95 -11.04 2.24
C PHE A 116 9.45 -11.00 2.58
N LEU A 117 9.07 -10.32 3.67
CA LEU A 117 7.65 -10.18 4.05
C LEU A 117 6.88 -9.44 2.95
N LEU A 118 7.43 -8.34 2.44
CA LEU A 118 6.82 -7.56 1.36
C LEU A 118 6.66 -8.39 0.09
N ALA A 119 7.66 -9.19 -0.28
CA ALA A 119 7.57 -10.09 -1.44
C ALA A 119 6.42 -11.10 -1.28
N ILE A 120 6.29 -11.75 -0.12
CA ILE A 120 5.18 -12.67 0.16
C ILE A 120 3.84 -11.91 0.11
N SER A 121 3.78 -10.71 0.69
CA SER A 121 2.57 -9.89 0.68
C SER A 121 2.13 -9.52 -0.73
N ILE A 122 3.07 -9.19 -1.63
CA ILE A 122 2.78 -8.93 -3.06
C ILE A 122 2.18 -10.17 -3.70
N VAL A 123 2.80 -11.35 -3.51
CA VAL A 123 2.31 -12.61 -4.11
C VAL A 123 0.90 -12.93 -3.63
N VAL A 124 0.66 -12.82 -2.32
CA VAL A 124 -0.67 -13.05 -1.74
C VAL A 124 -1.67 -12.06 -2.32
N GLN A 125 -1.40 -10.75 -2.26
CA GLN A 125 -2.31 -9.72 -2.76
C GLN A 125 -2.58 -9.82 -4.26
N ALA A 126 -1.59 -10.20 -5.06
CA ALA A 126 -1.77 -10.47 -6.48
C ALA A 126 -2.73 -11.65 -6.70
N ALA A 127 -2.58 -12.74 -5.94
CA ALA A 127 -3.51 -13.86 -6.01
C ALA A 127 -4.95 -13.45 -5.61
N VAL A 128 -5.11 -12.62 -4.58
CA VAL A 128 -6.41 -12.05 -4.19
C VAL A 128 -7.04 -11.24 -5.31
N MET A 129 -6.23 -10.39 -5.97
CA MET A 129 -6.67 -9.54 -7.07
C MET A 129 -7.14 -10.38 -8.25
N VAL A 130 -6.37 -11.40 -8.64
CA VAL A 130 -6.74 -12.33 -9.71
C VAL A 130 -8.04 -13.09 -9.38
N LEU A 131 -8.16 -13.63 -8.18
CA LEU A 131 -9.40 -14.29 -7.73
C LEU A 131 -10.61 -13.36 -7.73
N THR A 132 -10.39 -12.09 -7.38
CA THR A 132 -11.42 -11.04 -7.41
C THR A 132 -11.86 -10.71 -8.82
N MET A 133 -10.92 -10.58 -9.76
CA MET A 133 -11.20 -10.34 -11.18
C MET A 133 -11.92 -11.51 -11.85
N LEU A 134 -11.57 -12.74 -11.49
CA LEU A 134 -12.17 -13.95 -12.05
C LEU A 134 -13.59 -14.21 -11.53
N GLY A 135 -14.07 -13.49 -10.50
CA GLY A 135 -15.42 -13.66 -9.95
C GLY A 135 -15.72 -15.06 -9.38
N ARG A 136 -14.71 -15.93 -9.27
CA ARG A 136 -14.85 -17.36 -8.92
C ARG A 136 -14.91 -17.65 -7.41
N GLY A 137 -14.78 -16.63 -6.57
CA GLY A 137 -14.91 -16.78 -5.12
C GLY A 137 -16.29 -16.35 -4.67
N GLY A 138 -17.07 -17.28 -4.09
CA GLY A 138 -18.29 -17.03 -3.31
C GLY A 138 -18.03 -16.16 -2.09
N LEU A 139 -17.60 -14.93 -2.35
CA LEU A 139 -17.25 -13.93 -1.36
C LEU A 139 -18.49 -13.10 -1.17
N THR A 140 -19.28 -13.54 -0.20
CA THR A 140 -20.47 -12.90 0.34
C THR A 140 -20.05 -11.57 0.98
N TYR A 141 -19.83 -10.56 0.13
CA TYR A 141 -19.69 -9.16 0.55
C TYR A 141 -21.03 -8.49 0.33
N GLU A 142 -21.70 -8.20 1.43
CA GLU A 142 -23.14 -8.01 1.49
C GLU A 142 -23.66 -6.78 0.71
N ARG A 143 -22.81 -5.82 0.28
CA ARG A 143 -23.27 -4.59 -0.41
C ARG A 143 -22.24 -3.81 -1.27
N GLU A 144 -21.12 -4.39 -1.73
CA GLU A 144 -20.11 -3.63 -2.50
C GLU A 144 -20.02 -4.07 -3.98
N GLY A 145 -20.14 -3.11 -4.91
CA GLY A 145 -20.05 -3.37 -6.35
C GLY A 145 -18.67 -3.87 -6.81
N TYR A 146 -18.64 -4.64 -7.91
CA TYR A 146 -17.42 -5.25 -8.48
C TYR A 146 -16.24 -4.25 -8.67
N PHE A 147 -16.54 -3.01 -9.09
CA PHE A 147 -15.54 -1.97 -9.28
C PHE A 147 -14.90 -1.49 -7.97
N VAL A 148 -15.69 -1.33 -6.90
CA VAL A 148 -15.17 -0.97 -5.57
C VAL A 148 -14.25 -2.06 -5.04
N ARG A 149 -14.63 -3.32 -5.27
CA ARG A 149 -13.85 -4.47 -4.81
C ARG A 149 -12.48 -4.55 -5.50
N THR A 150 -12.48 -4.42 -6.83
CA THR A 150 -11.25 -4.41 -7.64
C THR A 150 -10.38 -3.20 -7.32
N GLY A 151 -10.99 -2.02 -7.18
CA GLY A 151 -10.30 -0.77 -6.84
C GLY A 151 -9.56 -0.85 -5.50
N SER A 152 -10.24 -1.35 -4.46
CA SER A 152 -9.61 -1.56 -3.14
C SER A 152 -8.44 -2.55 -3.21
N SER A 153 -8.57 -3.65 -3.97
CA SER A 153 -7.47 -4.62 -4.13
C SER A 153 -6.28 -4.03 -4.88
N MET A 154 -6.52 -3.21 -5.92
CA MET A 154 -5.47 -2.49 -6.65
C MET A 154 -4.75 -1.49 -5.75
N LEU A 155 -5.50 -0.77 -4.89
CA LEU A 155 -4.93 0.15 -3.91
C LEU A 155 -4.00 -0.54 -2.93
N HIS A 156 -4.43 -1.66 -2.35
CA HIS A 156 -3.61 -2.45 -1.44
C HIS A 156 -2.35 -3.00 -2.13
N LEU A 157 -2.50 -3.60 -3.32
CA LEU A 157 -1.37 -4.12 -4.09
C LEU A 157 -0.39 -3.02 -4.49
N GLY A 158 -0.89 -1.90 -5.02
CA GLY A 158 -0.06 -0.75 -5.38
C GLY A 158 0.70 -0.18 -4.20
N THR A 159 0.07 -0.09 -3.02
CA THR A 159 0.74 0.39 -1.80
C THR A 159 1.83 -0.57 -1.34
N VAL A 160 1.60 -1.89 -1.39
CA VAL A 160 2.64 -2.86 -1.00
C VAL A 160 3.80 -2.87 -1.99
N ILE A 161 3.53 -2.78 -3.31
CA ILE A 161 4.59 -2.65 -4.33
C ILE A 161 5.39 -1.37 -4.11
N PHE A 162 4.73 -0.25 -3.81
CA PHE A 162 5.39 1.03 -3.49
C PHE A 162 6.33 0.89 -2.30
N VAL A 163 5.88 0.25 -1.22
CA VAL A 163 6.72 0.02 -0.02
C VAL A 163 7.86 -0.96 -0.32
N PHE A 164 7.60 -2.02 -1.08
CA PHE A 164 8.63 -2.98 -1.50
C PHE A 164 9.73 -2.31 -2.31
N ASP A 165 9.36 -1.49 -3.28
CA ASP A 165 10.27 -0.70 -4.09
C ASP A 165 11.15 0.19 -3.22
N PHE A 166 10.54 0.94 -2.30
CA PHE A 166 11.24 1.80 -1.37
C PHE A 166 12.18 1.06 -0.41
N VAL A 167 11.82 -0.13 0.06
CA VAL A 167 12.67 -0.89 1.01
C VAL A 167 13.76 -1.67 0.30
N SER A 168 13.42 -2.35 -0.80
CA SER A 168 14.22 -3.41 -1.41
C SER A 168 14.94 -3.00 -2.71
N MET A 169 14.47 -1.97 -3.43
CA MET A 169 15.01 -1.62 -4.76
C MET A 169 15.78 -0.30 -4.78
N ARG A 170 16.11 0.28 -3.62
CA ARG A 170 16.84 1.57 -3.53
C ARG A 170 18.11 1.68 -4.36
N SER A 171 18.86 0.59 -4.49
CA SER A 171 20.11 0.54 -5.27
C SER A 171 19.95 -0.08 -6.65
N SER A 172 18.73 -0.43 -7.07
CA SER A 172 18.46 -1.12 -8.33
C SER A 172 17.96 -0.15 -9.38
N GLU A 173 18.45 -0.29 -10.62
CA GLU A 173 17.99 0.49 -11.78
C GLU A 173 16.49 0.28 -12.07
N PHE A 174 15.90 -0.82 -11.58
CA PHE A 174 14.48 -1.13 -11.74
C PHE A 174 13.55 -0.35 -10.79
N HIS A 175 14.10 0.48 -9.90
CA HIS A 175 13.31 1.31 -8.98
C HIS A 175 12.28 2.18 -9.72
N ILE A 176 12.71 2.90 -10.77
CA ILE A 176 11.83 3.84 -11.49
C ILE A 176 10.65 3.13 -12.17
N PRO A 177 10.85 2.04 -12.94
CA PRO A 177 9.72 1.30 -13.51
C PRO A 177 8.73 0.78 -12.46
N VAL A 178 9.23 0.21 -11.35
CA VAL A 178 8.37 -0.37 -10.30
C VAL A 178 7.58 0.72 -9.58
N PHE A 179 8.20 1.86 -9.30
CA PHE A 179 7.55 3.04 -8.77
C PHE A 179 6.37 3.50 -9.66
N TRP A 180 6.57 3.56 -10.98
CA TRP A 180 5.50 3.94 -11.91
C TRP A 180 4.35 2.94 -11.92
N VAL A 181 4.66 1.65 -11.91
CA VAL A 181 3.64 0.59 -11.80
C VAL A 181 2.83 0.76 -10.52
N ALA A 182 3.49 0.95 -9.39
CA ALA A 182 2.83 1.17 -8.10
C ALA A 182 1.93 2.42 -8.13
N THR A 183 2.43 3.53 -8.70
CA THR A 183 1.70 4.79 -8.84
C THR A 183 0.45 4.63 -9.68
N ILE A 184 0.53 3.92 -10.81
CA ILE A 184 -0.62 3.63 -11.67
C ILE A 184 -1.64 2.78 -10.91
N LEU A 185 -1.20 1.72 -10.21
CA LEU A 185 -2.10 0.87 -9.42
C LEU A 185 -2.83 1.65 -8.33
N ILE A 186 -2.12 2.51 -7.59
CA ILE A 186 -2.72 3.36 -6.54
C ILE A 186 -3.72 4.34 -7.16
N THR A 187 -3.35 5.00 -8.26
CA THR A 187 -4.20 5.99 -8.93
C THR A 187 -5.47 5.35 -9.48
N VAL A 188 -5.34 4.28 -10.25
CA VAL A 188 -6.48 3.54 -10.80
C VAL A 188 -7.33 2.93 -9.69
N GLY A 189 -6.70 2.35 -8.67
CA GLY A 189 -7.40 1.79 -7.51
C GLY A 189 -8.21 2.86 -6.76
N THR A 190 -7.67 4.07 -6.62
CA THR A 190 -8.37 5.22 -6.01
C THR A 190 -9.58 5.62 -6.82
N VAL A 191 -9.41 5.83 -8.13
CA VAL A 191 -10.51 6.19 -9.04
C VAL A 191 -11.63 5.14 -8.99
N LEU A 192 -11.28 3.86 -9.06
CA LEU A 192 -12.24 2.75 -9.00
C LEU A 192 -12.96 2.66 -7.65
N SER A 193 -12.29 3.01 -6.56
CA SER A 193 -12.86 2.94 -5.21
C SER A 193 -13.80 4.10 -4.91
N PHE A 194 -13.48 5.32 -5.36
CA PHE A 194 -14.25 6.53 -5.07
C PHE A 194 -15.29 6.89 -6.13
N TYR A 195 -15.10 6.48 -7.38
CA TYR A 195 -16.01 6.78 -8.51
C TYR A 195 -16.62 5.52 -9.16
N PRO A 196 -17.16 4.54 -8.41
CA PRO A 196 -17.67 3.31 -9.00
C PRO A 196 -18.89 3.54 -9.92
N GLY A 197 -19.71 4.56 -9.63
CA GLY A 197 -20.90 4.90 -10.42
C GLY A 197 -20.57 5.49 -11.80
N GLU A 198 -19.63 6.43 -11.84
CA GLU A 198 -19.13 7.06 -13.09
C GLU A 198 -18.46 6.01 -13.99
N VAL A 199 -17.53 5.23 -13.42
CA VAL A 199 -16.79 4.19 -14.17
C VAL A 199 -17.74 3.11 -14.69
N GLY A 200 -18.70 2.67 -13.88
CA GLY A 200 -19.70 1.69 -14.31
C GLY A 200 -20.65 2.21 -15.39
N SER A 201 -20.78 3.54 -15.53
CA SER A 201 -21.61 4.17 -16.57
C SER A 201 -20.82 4.32 -17.87
N ILE A 202 -19.56 4.75 -17.81
CA ILE A 202 -18.64 4.79 -18.94
C ILE A 202 -18.39 3.39 -19.51
N ALA A 203 -18.16 2.39 -18.65
CA ALA A 203 -17.96 1.00 -19.08
C ALA A 203 -19.20 0.43 -19.80
N ARG A 204 -20.41 0.83 -19.37
CA ARG A 204 -21.66 0.46 -20.05
C ARG A 204 -21.80 1.17 -21.40
N LEU A 205 -21.46 2.45 -21.47
CA LEU A 205 -21.46 3.25 -22.71
C LEU A 205 -20.49 2.70 -23.77
N VAL A 206 -19.27 2.36 -23.38
CA VAL A 206 -18.27 1.72 -24.27
C VAL A 206 -18.80 0.37 -24.77
N ARG A 207 -19.46 -0.40 -23.91
CA ARG A 207 -20.01 -1.72 -24.27
C ARG A 207 -21.28 -1.62 -25.14
N SER A 208 -22.07 -0.55 -25.04
CA SER A 208 -23.22 -0.30 -25.91
C SER A 208 -22.85 0.34 -27.24
N GLY A 209 -21.77 1.13 -27.29
CA GLY A 209 -21.26 1.73 -28.54
C GLY A 209 -20.60 0.73 -29.49
N GLY A 210 -20.15 -0.43 -29.00
CA GLY A 210 -19.56 -1.51 -29.82
C GLY A 210 -20.58 -2.49 -30.42
N ARG A 211 -21.89 -2.24 -30.32
CA ARG A 211 -22.95 -3.15 -30.75
C ARG A 211 -23.86 -2.60 -31.86
N SER A 212 -23.47 -1.49 -32.49
CA SER A 212 -24.22 -0.84 -33.59
C SER A 212 -23.44 -0.82 -34.92
N SER A 213 -22.79 -1.93 -35.28
CA SER A 213 -22.25 -2.18 -36.62
C SER A 213 -22.68 -3.55 -37.10
#